data_AF-A0A950VJ02-F1
#
_entry.id   AF-A0A950VJ02-F1
#
_cell.length_a   1.000
_cell.length_b   1.000
_cell.length_c   1.000
_cell.angle_alpha   90.00
_cell.angle_beta   90.00
_cell.angle_gamma   90.00
#
_symmetry.space_group_name_H-M   'P 1'
#
loop_
_entity.id
_entity.type
_entity.pdbx_description
1 polymer ?
#
loop_
_entity_poly.entity_id
_entity_poly.type
_entity_poly.pdbx_seq_one_letter_code
_entity_poly.pdbx_strand_id
1 'polypeptide(L)'
;MDRNRETGQFIEAQRRPLAEAVVVRQYERQPGLRERYGEGGQAKCVQDTEYHLSYLAVALTYSSPALFSDYVAWAKAALTAFGVAPEDVQQNFASLRDVLGERLPGGAGEIVIPYLDAALRVLPALPATPPSFLDGEDALSGLARQYLQALLRAERHEASRLILDAVRAGVAVCDLYLQVFQRCQREVGRLWQLKQITVAQEHYCTATTQLVLAQLYPYLFALPRKGRKLTAASVGGELHEVGL
;
A
#
# COMPACT_ATOMS: atom_id res chain seq x y z
N MET A 1 9.84 -13.61 -26.15
CA MET A 1 9.69 -12.32 -25.44
C MET A 1 8.69 -12.55 -24.30
N ASP A 2 8.84 -11.86 -23.18
CA ASP A 2 7.98 -12.06 -21.99
C ASP A 2 6.60 -11.43 -22.23
N ARG A 3 5.64 -12.26 -22.65
CA ARG A 3 4.26 -11.85 -22.96
C ARG A 3 3.58 -11.13 -21.78
N ASN A 4 3.93 -11.44 -20.53
CA ASN A 4 3.35 -10.77 -19.37
C ASN A 4 3.84 -9.32 -19.30
N ARG A 5 5.14 -9.11 -19.51
CA ARG A 5 5.74 -7.77 -19.56
C ARG A 5 5.17 -6.92 -20.69
N GLU A 6 5.06 -7.48 -21.90
CA GLU A 6 4.46 -6.78 -23.04
C GLU A 6 3.01 -6.39 -22.76
N THR A 7 2.23 -7.29 -22.16
CA THR A 7 0.84 -7.02 -21.76
C THR A 7 0.77 -5.91 -20.71
N GLY A 8 1.64 -5.94 -19.70
CA GLY A 8 1.72 -4.89 -18.70
C GLY A 8 2.07 -3.53 -19.30
N GLN A 9 3.06 -3.47 -20.19
CA GLN A 9 3.44 -2.24 -20.90
C GLN A 9 2.30 -1.68 -21.77
N PHE A 10 1.55 -2.55 -22.45
CA PHE A 10 0.38 -2.14 -23.23
C PHE A 10 -0.72 -1.54 -22.34
N ILE A 11 -1.03 -2.19 -21.22
CA ILE A 11 -2.03 -1.68 -20.25
C ILE A 11 -1.61 -0.31 -19.73
N GLU A 12 -0.34 -0.14 -19.33
CA GLU A 12 0.16 1.14 -18.84
C GLU A 12 0.10 2.23 -19.92
N ALA A 13 0.43 1.90 -21.18
CA ALA A 13 0.34 2.84 -22.30
C ALA A 13 -1.11 3.21 -22.68
N GLN A 14 -2.09 2.33 -22.44
CA GLN A 14 -3.51 2.53 -22.72
C GLN A 14 -4.33 2.78 -21.46
N ARG A 15 -3.69 3.18 -20.36
CA ARG A 15 -4.30 3.25 -19.03
C ARG A 15 -5.57 4.10 -18.99
N ARG A 16 -5.51 5.32 -19.52
CA ARG A 16 -6.64 6.25 -19.51
C ARG A 16 -7.84 5.76 -20.35
N PRO A 17 -7.69 5.40 -21.63
CA PRO A 17 -8.79 4.85 -22.42
C PRO A 17 -9.40 3.56 -21.83
N LEU A 18 -8.57 2.69 -21.26
CA LEU A 18 -9.06 1.48 -20.59
C LEU A 18 -9.85 1.82 -19.32
N ALA A 19 -9.36 2.74 -18.49
CA ALA A 19 -10.07 3.17 -17.28
C ALA A 19 -11.44 3.78 -17.60
N GLU A 20 -11.52 4.65 -18.60
CA GLU A 20 -12.78 5.24 -19.05
C GLU A 20 -13.78 4.18 -19.51
N ALA A 21 -13.31 3.18 -20.27
CA ALA A 21 -14.14 2.06 -20.72
C ALA A 21 -14.69 1.21 -19.56
N VAL A 22 -13.87 0.95 -18.55
CA VAL A 22 -14.26 0.22 -17.33
C VAL A 22 -15.32 0.99 -16.57
N VAL A 23 -15.13 2.29 -16.38
CA VAL A 23 -16.09 3.13 -15.64
C VAL A 23 -17.40 3.27 -16.40
N VAL A 24 -17.38 3.42 -17.73
CA VAL A 24 -18.60 3.38 -18.55
C VAL A 24 -19.35 2.08 -18.31
N ARG A 25 -18.68 0.92 -18.40
CA ARG A 25 -19.28 -0.40 -18.16
C ARG A 25 -19.88 -0.52 -16.76
N GLN A 26 -19.19 0.00 -15.74
CA GLN A 26 -19.69 -0.03 -14.37
C GLN A 26 -20.95 0.85 -14.21
N TYR A 27 -20.94 2.06 -14.75
CA TYR A 27 -22.07 2.99 -14.65
C TYR A 27 -23.30 2.51 -15.44
N GLU A 28 -23.11 1.76 -16.53
CA GLU A 28 -24.20 1.05 -17.23
C GLU A 28 -24.82 -0.05 -16.36
N ARG A 29 -24.00 -0.81 -15.62
CA ARG A 29 -24.43 -1.88 -14.71
C ARG A 29 -25.05 -1.36 -13.41
N GLN A 30 -24.66 -0.17 -12.98
CA GLN A 30 -25.08 0.43 -11.71
C GLN A 30 -25.56 1.87 -11.90
N PRO A 31 -26.74 2.11 -12.50
CA PRO A 31 -27.22 3.45 -12.82
C PRO A 31 -27.30 4.41 -11.61
N GLY A 32 -27.52 3.86 -10.40
CA GLY A 32 -27.56 4.63 -9.15
C GLY A 32 -26.20 5.19 -8.68
N LEU A 33 -25.07 4.87 -9.33
CA LEU A 33 -23.76 5.44 -8.97
C LEU A 33 -23.71 6.97 -9.12
N ARG A 34 -24.39 7.51 -10.13
CA ARG A 34 -24.43 8.97 -10.36
C ARG A 34 -25.09 9.71 -9.21
N GLU A 35 -26.20 9.18 -8.71
CA GLU A 35 -26.93 9.78 -7.60
C GLU A 35 -26.12 9.66 -6.30
N ARG A 36 -25.47 8.53 -6.05
CA ARG A 36 -24.71 8.29 -4.81
C ARG A 36 -23.41 9.07 -4.71
N TYR A 37 -22.70 9.26 -5.83
CA TYR A 37 -21.35 9.86 -5.83
C TYR A 37 -21.26 11.24 -6.50
N GLY A 38 -22.38 11.73 -7.05
CA GLY A 38 -22.50 13.07 -7.63
C GLY A 38 -21.71 13.27 -8.94
N GLU A 39 -21.72 14.52 -9.42
CA GLU A 39 -21.16 14.90 -10.74
C GLU A 39 -19.64 14.67 -10.85
N GLY A 40 -18.90 14.73 -9.73
CA GLY A 40 -17.46 14.46 -9.68
C GLY A 40 -17.09 12.99 -9.46
N GLY A 41 -18.07 12.13 -9.11
CA GLY A 41 -17.83 10.73 -8.77
C GLY A 41 -17.25 9.92 -9.93
N GLN A 42 -17.73 10.18 -11.15
CA GLN A 42 -17.26 9.45 -12.34
C GLN A 42 -15.80 9.75 -12.65
N ALA A 43 -15.38 11.02 -12.57
CA ALA A 43 -14.00 11.42 -12.82
C ALA A 43 -13.03 10.81 -11.80
N LYS A 44 -13.43 10.77 -10.51
CA LYS A 44 -12.66 10.09 -9.46
C LYS A 44 -12.60 8.59 -9.67
N CYS A 45 -13.71 7.95 -10.03
CA CYS A 45 -13.75 6.53 -10.36
C CYS A 45 -12.82 6.18 -11.53
N VAL A 46 -12.72 7.04 -12.55
CA VAL A 46 -11.72 6.87 -13.63
C VAL A 46 -10.32 6.95 -13.08
N GLN A 47 -10.01 7.96 -12.26
CA GLN A 47 -8.70 8.10 -11.62
C GLN A 47 -8.33 6.86 -10.78
N ASP A 48 -9.26 6.36 -9.96
CA ASP A 48 -9.05 5.15 -9.15
C ASP A 48 -8.80 3.92 -10.02
N THR A 49 -9.54 3.80 -11.12
CA THR A 49 -9.38 2.72 -12.10
C THR A 49 -8.03 2.81 -12.82
N GLU A 50 -7.52 4.02 -13.09
CA GLU A 50 -6.15 4.18 -13.62
C GLU A 50 -5.11 3.62 -12.64
N TYR A 51 -5.24 3.88 -11.34
CA TYR A 51 -4.35 3.26 -10.35
C TYR A 51 -4.48 1.72 -10.37
N HIS A 52 -5.70 1.18 -10.46
CA HIS A 52 -5.89 -0.27 -10.54
C HIS A 52 -5.14 -0.89 -11.73
N LEU A 53 -5.24 -0.26 -12.90
CA LEU A 53 -4.55 -0.70 -14.11
C LEU A 53 -3.02 -0.59 -13.98
N SER A 54 -2.50 0.45 -13.34
CA SER A 54 -1.05 0.61 -13.15
C SER A 54 -0.48 -0.49 -12.24
N TYR A 55 -1.15 -0.80 -11.13
CA TYR A 55 -0.72 -1.90 -10.25
C TYR A 55 -0.85 -3.27 -10.92
N LEU A 56 -1.87 -3.47 -11.76
CA LEU A 56 -1.99 -4.67 -12.58
C LEU A 56 -0.83 -4.79 -13.58
N ALA A 57 -0.46 -3.69 -14.25
CA ALA A 57 0.67 -3.66 -15.17
C ALA A 57 2.00 -4.03 -14.48
N VAL A 58 2.22 -3.55 -13.25
CA VAL A 58 3.37 -3.93 -12.42
C VAL A 58 3.34 -5.43 -12.09
N ALA A 59 2.20 -5.94 -11.60
CA ALA A 59 2.04 -7.35 -11.26
C ALA A 59 2.33 -8.28 -12.47
N LEU A 60 1.88 -7.89 -13.66
CA LEU A 60 2.17 -8.58 -14.92
C LEU A 60 3.66 -8.49 -15.28
N THR A 61 4.25 -7.31 -15.20
CA THR A 61 5.67 -7.08 -15.51
C THR A 61 6.61 -7.97 -14.68
N TYR A 62 6.23 -8.24 -13.43
CA TYR A 62 6.98 -9.12 -12.52
C TYR A 62 6.39 -10.53 -12.39
N SER A 63 5.39 -10.88 -13.21
CA SER A 63 4.71 -12.18 -13.18
C SER A 63 4.26 -12.62 -11.79
N SER A 64 3.75 -11.69 -10.98
CA SER A 64 3.40 -11.91 -9.57
C SER A 64 1.93 -11.58 -9.30
N PRO A 65 1.03 -12.59 -9.32
CA PRO A 65 -0.38 -12.41 -8.96
C PRO A 65 -0.59 -11.94 -7.52
N ALA A 66 0.35 -12.24 -6.62
CA ALA A 66 0.31 -11.80 -5.24
C ALA A 66 0.37 -10.27 -5.13
N LEU A 67 1.23 -9.61 -5.93
CA LEU A 67 1.33 -8.14 -5.93
C LEU A 67 -0.01 -7.47 -6.23
N PHE A 68 -0.77 -8.01 -7.19
CA PHE A 68 -2.08 -7.48 -7.52
C PHE A 68 -3.12 -7.80 -6.45
N SER A 69 -3.08 -9.00 -5.88
CA SER A 69 -4.03 -9.41 -4.84
C SER A 69 -3.87 -8.57 -3.56
N ASP A 70 -2.62 -8.30 -3.16
CA ASP A 70 -2.29 -7.41 -2.03
C ASP A 70 -2.75 -5.98 -2.30
N TYR A 71 -2.56 -5.49 -3.53
CA TYR A 71 -3.07 -4.18 -3.95
C TYR A 71 -4.60 -4.09 -3.88
N VAL A 72 -5.32 -5.10 -4.39
CA VAL A 72 -6.79 -5.11 -4.38
C VAL A 72 -7.33 -5.14 -2.94
N ALA A 73 -6.67 -5.86 -2.04
CA ALA A 73 -6.97 -5.82 -0.60
C ALA A 73 -6.83 -4.41 -0.02
N TRP A 74 -5.71 -3.76 -0.34
CA TRP A 74 -5.44 -2.40 0.10
C TRP A 74 -6.45 -1.39 -0.48
N ALA A 75 -6.77 -1.52 -1.76
CA ALA A 75 -7.68 -0.63 -2.48
C ALA A 75 -9.10 -0.71 -1.93
N LYS A 76 -9.60 -1.91 -1.59
CA LYS A 76 -10.90 -2.09 -0.93
C LYS A 76 -10.97 -1.28 0.37
N ALA A 77 -10.01 -1.49 1.27
CA ALA A 77 -10.00 -0.80 2.56
C ALA A 77 -9.85 0.73 2.41
N ALA A 78 -8.99 1.19 1.51
CA ALA A 78 -8.82 2.61 1.22
C ALA A 78 -10.12 3.24 0.70
N LEU A 79 -10.68 2.70 -0.40
CA LEU A 79 -11.90 3.24 -1.03
C LEU A 79 -13.10 3.20 -0.08
N THR A 80 -13.22 2.16 0.75
CA THR A 80 -14.25 2.11 1.80
C THR A 80 -14.07 3.20 2.84
N ALA A 81 -12.84 3.49 3.28
CA ALA A 81 -12.58 4.62 4.18
C ALA A 81 -12.89 6.00 3.53
N PHE A 82 -12.85 6.08 2.19
CA PHE A 82 -13.29 7.25 1.43
C PHE A 82 -14.80 7.29 1.12
N GLY A 83 -15.58 6.32 1.61
CA GLY A 83 -17.04 6.29 1.48
C GLY A 83 -17.56 5.54 0.25
N VAL A 84 -16.73 4.78 -0.45
CA VAL A 84 -17.16 3.90 -1.54
C VAL A 84 -17.65 2.57 -0.97
N ALA A 85 -18.82 2.09 -1.41
CA ALA A 85 -19.35 0.83 -0.89
C ALA A 85 -18.46 -0.34 -1.33
N PRO A 86 -18.15 -1.32 -0.46
CA PRO A 86 -17.34 -2.49 -0.83
C PRO A 86 -17.85 -3.24 -2.06
N GLU A 87 -19.17 -3.23 -2.28
CA GLU A 87 -19.83 -3.83 -3.43
C GLU A 87 -19.50 -3.08 -4.73
N ASP A 88 -19.40 -1.74 -4.69
CA ASP A 88 -19.05 -0.95 -5.87
C ASP A 88 -17.57 -1.13 -6.25
N VAL A 89 -16.70 -1.28 -5.26
CA VAL A 89 -15.29 -1.63 -5.51
C VAL A 89 -15.22 -2.99 -6.21
N GLN A 90 -15.96 -3.99 -5.71
CA GLN A 90 -16.04 -5.31 -6.35
C GLN A 90 -16.57 -5.24 -7.78
N GLN A 91 -17.62 -4.45 -8.02
CA GLN A 91 -18.19 -4.27 -9.35
C GLN A 91 -17.27 -3.53 -10.32
N ASN A 92 -16.44 -2.60 -9.82
CA ASN A 92 -15.41 -1.96 -10.64
C ASN A 92 -14.38 -2.99 -11.11
N PHE A 93 -13.84 -3.82 -10.21
CA PHE A 93 -12.90 -4.88 -10.60
C PHE A 93 -13.52 -5.94 -11.53
N ALA A 94 -14.80 -6.29 -11.34
CA ALA A 94 -15.51 -7.18 -12.26
C ALA A 94 -15.67 -6.54 -13.66
N SER A 95 -15.96 -5.24 -13.72
CA SER A 95 -16.01 -4.48 -14.98
C SER A 95 -14.63 -4.38 -15.64
N LEU A 96 -13.57 -4.23 -14.83
CA LEU A 96 -12.18 -4.23 -15.29
C LEU A 96 -11.79 -5.56 -15.92
N ARG A 97 -12.15 -6.69 -15.29
CA ARG A 97 -11.99 -8.04 -15.84
C ARG A 97 -12.65 -8.19 -17.21
N ASP A 98 -13.91 -7.82 -17.33
CA ASP A 98 -14.66 -8.02 -18.58
C ASP A 98 -14.10 -7.14 -19.70
N VAL A 99 -13.84 -5.86 -19.42
CA VAL A 99 -13.31 -4.92 -20.42
C VAL A 99 -11.92 -5.32 -20.89
N LEU A 100 -11.03 -5.75 -19.99
CA LEU A 100 -9.69 -6.21 -20.38
C LEU A 100 -9.75 -7.54 -21.14
N GLY A 101 -10.68 -8.44 -20.79
CA GLY A 101 -10.91 -9.67 -21.55
C GLY A 101 -11.38 -9.42 -22.98
N GLU A 102 -12.21 -8.40 -23.20
CA GLU A 102 -12.78 -8.06 -24.51
C GLU A 102 -11.86 -7.19 -25.38
N ARG A 103 -11.15 -6.22 -24.77
CA ARG A 103 -10.45 -5.16 -25.51
C ARG A 103 -8.95 -5.40 -25.72
N LEU A 104 -8.34 -6.29 -24.96
CA LEU A 104 -6.90 -6.55 -25.10
C LEU A 104 -6.61 -7.42 -26.34
N PRO A 105 -5.70 -7.00 -27.23
CA PRO A 105 -5.42 -7.72 -28.46
C PRO A 105 -4.57 -8.98 -28.23
N GLY A 106 -4.53 -9.87 -29.22
CA GLY A 106 -3.48 -10.90 -29.34
C GLY A 106 -3.43 -11.95 -28.23
N GLY A 107 -4.56 -12.22 -27.56
CA GLY A 107 -4.64 -13.17 -26.44
C GLY A 107 -4.15 -12.62 -25.10
N ALA A 108 -3.84 -11.32 -25.01
CA ALA A 108 -3.44 -10.69 -23.74
C ALA A 108 -4.53 -10.80 -22.65
N GLY A 109 -5.81 -10.91 -23.02
CA GLY A 109 -6.89 -11.22 -22.09
C GLY A 109 -6.67 -12.53 -21.31
N GLU A 110 -6.16 -13.59 -21.96
CA GLU A 110 -5.88 -14.89 -21.32
C GLU A 110 -4.80 -14.79 -20.23
N ILE A 111 -3.90 -13.80 -20.36
CA ILE A 111 -2.83 -13.53 -19.39
C ILE A 111 -3.37 -12.78 -18.18
N VAL A 112 -4.26 -11.81 -18.42
CA VAL A 112 -4.73 -10.86 -17.41
C VAL A 112 -5.87 -11.45 -16.55
N ILE A 113 -6.76 -12.21 -17.17
CA ILE A 113 -7.94 -12.79 -16.50
C ILE A 113 -7.55 -13.59 -15.24
N PRO A 114 -6.52 -14.46 -15.24
CA PRO A 114 -6.10 -15.18 -14.03
C PRO A 114 -5.73 -14.28 -12.84
N TYR A 115 -5.12 -13.11 -13.07
CA TYR A 115 -4.77 -12.15 -12.02
C TYR A 115 -6.03 -11.55 -11.39
N LEU A 116 -7.00 -11.18 -12.25
CA LEU A 116 -8.25 -10.59 -11.82
C LEU A 116 -9.19 -11.61 -11.16
N ASP A 117 -9.27 -12.82 -11.69
CA ASP A 117 -10.06 -13.90 -11.11
C ASP A 117 -9.54 -14.31 -9.74
N ALA A 118 -8.22 -14.35 -9.55
CA ALA A 118 -7.63 -14.61 -8.24
C ALA A 118 -8.00 -13.51 -7.23
N ALA A 119 -7.87 -12.24 -7.61
CA ALA A 119 -8.21 -11.11 -6.75
C ALA A 119 -9.72 -11.06 -6.43
N LEU A 120 -10.58 -11.18 -7.44
CA LEU A 120 -12.05 -11.15 -7.29
C LEU A 120 -12.57 -12.28 -6.42
N ARG A 121 -11.93 -13.45 -6.42
CA ARG A 121 -12.32 -14.58 -5.58
C ARG A 121 -12.19 -14.29 -4.09
N VAL A 122 -11.13 -13.59 -3.69
CA VAL A 122 -10.86 -13.29 -2.27
C VAL A 122 -11.46 -11.96 -1.82
N LEU A 123 -11.70 -11.04 -2.76
CA LEU A 123 -12.13 -9.67 -2.48
C LEU A 123 -13.35 -9.54 -1.54
N PRO A 124 -14.42 -10.35 -1.66
CA PRO A 124 -15.57 -10.26 -0.76
C PRO A 124 -15.19 -10.53 0.70
N ALA A 125 -14.31 -11.49 0.95
CA ALA A 125 -13.90 -11.93 2.29
C ALA A 125 -12.84 -11.02 2.95
N LEU A 126 -12.13 -10.20 2.18
CA LEU A 126 -11.11 -9.30 2.71
C LEU A 126 -11.74 -8.23 3.63
N PRO A 127 -11.13 -7.92 4.78
CA PRO A 127 -11.67 -6.92 5.68
C PRO A 127 -11.59 -5.52 5.06
N ALA A 128 -12.65 -4.73 5.22
CA ALA A 128 -12.62 -3.31 4.86
C ALA A 128 -11.74 -2.49 5.83
N THR A 129 -11.49 -3.04 7.03
CA THR A 129 -10.61 -2.44 8.03
C THR A 129 -9.49 -3.44 8.33
N PRO A 130 -8.26 -3.25 7.80
CA PRO A 130 -7.14 -4.11 8.14
C PRO A 130 -6.82 -4.04 9.65
N PRO A 131 -6.37 -5.16 10.24
CA PRO A 131 -6.01 -5.20 11.66
C PRO A 131 -4.85 -4.27 11.97
N SER A 132 -4.74 -3.83 13.22
CA SER A 132 -3.66 -2.94 13.65
C SER A 132 -2.33 -3.68 13.72
N PHE A 133 -1.26 -3.01 13.33
CA PHE A 133 0.10 -3.55 13.41
C PHE A 133 0.70 -3.42 14.82
N LEU A 134 -0.07 -2.88 15.78
CA LEU A 134 0.32 -2.67 17.17
C LEU A 134 -0.46 -3.53 18.18
N ASP A 135 -1.27 -4.47 17.71
CA ASP A 135 -2.10 -5.34 18.57
C ASP A 135 -1.30 -6.48 19.23
N GLY A 136 0.01 -6.57 19.00
CA GLY A 136 0.87 -7.58 19.63
C GLY A 136 1.04 -7.38 21.14
N GLU A 137 1.35 -8.44 21.86
CA GLU A 137 1.60 -8.44 23.31
C GLU A 137 3.05 -8.77 23.70
N ASP A 138 3.97 -8.71 22.75
CA ASP A 138 5.40 -8.92 23.06
C ASP A 138 6.00 -7.78 23.90
N ALA A 139 7.23 -8.03 24.37
CA ALA A 139 7.94 -7.16 25.30
C ALA A 139 8.09 -5.70 24.82
N LEU A 140 8.11 -5.46 23.50
CA LEU A 140 8.30 -4.12 22.93
C LEU A 140 7.00 -3.47 22.44
N SER A 141 5.86 -4.16 22.48
CA SER A 141 4.56 -3.59 22.12
C SER A 141 4.17 -2.36 22.94
N GLY A 142 4.54 -2.32 24.23
CA GLY A 142 4.34 -1.14 25.08
C GLY A 142 5.13 0.08 24.58
N LEU A 143 6.39 -0.13 24.18
CA LEU A 143 7.25 0.90 23.63
C LEU A 143 6.76 1.36 22.25
N ALA A 144 6.33 0.44 21.38
CA ALA A 144 5.81 0.76 20.06
C ALA A 144 4.56 1.65 20.12
N ARG A 145 3.62 1.35 21.03
CA ARG A 145 2.42 2.19 21.24
C ARG A 145 2.77 3.59 21.74
N GLN A 146 3.67 3.71 22.71
CA GLN A 146 4.13 5.01 23.23
C GLN A 146 4.86 5.81 22.15
N TYR A 147 5.72 5.15 21.37
CA TYR A 147 6.44 5.77 20.28
C TYR A 147 5.50 6.32 19.20
N LEU A 148 4.54 5.51 18.72
CA LEU A 148 3.54 5.98 17.76
C LEU A 148 2.72 7.14 18.31
N GLN A 149 2.31 7.08 19.59
CA GLN A 149 1.55 8.16 20.22
C GLN A 149 2.33 9.48 20.23
N ALA A 150 3.63 9.44 20.54
CA ALA A 150 4.50 10.61 20.48
C ALA A 150 4.63 11.15 19.05
N LEU A 151 4.74 10.28 18.04
CA LEU A 151 4.74 10.70 16.63
C LEU A 151 3.45 11.42 16.24
N LEU A 152 2.29 10.83 16.56
CA LEU A 152 0.97 11.39 16.22
C LEU A 152 0.67 12.72 16.93
N ARG A 153 1.29 12.96 18.10
CA ARG A 153 1.23 14.24 18.84
C ARG A 153 2.26 15.28 18.40
N ALA A 154 3.08 14.96 17.40
CA ALA A 154 4.19 15.79 16.95
C ALA A 154 5.26 16.07 18.02
N GLU A 155 5.49 15.10 18.92
CA GLU A 155 6.44 15.19 20.04
C GLU A 155 7.78 14.52 19.70
N ARG A 156 8.50 15.01 18.67
CA ARG A 156 9.76 14.39 18.18
C ARG A 156 10.82 14.15 19.27
N HIS A 157 10.90 15.03 20.27
CA HIS A 157 11.86 14.93 21.35
C HIS A 157 11.54 13.76 22.29
N GLU A 158 10.25 13.56 22.58
CA GLU A 158 9.78 12.42 23.37
C GLU A 158 9.95 11.11 22.60
N ALA A 159 9.60 11.08 21.31
CA ALA A 159 9.83 9.93 20.45
C ALA A 159 11.31 9.51 20.42
N SER A 160 12.23 10.48 20.32
CA SER A 160 13.68 10.22 20.39
C SER A 160 14.11 9.71 21.77
N ARG A 161 13.59 10.32 22.84
CA ARG A 161 13.91 9.95 24.22
C ARG A 161 13.53 8.51 24.53
N LEU A 162 12.31 8.10 24.19
CA LEU A 162 11.80 6.73 24.41
C LEU A 162 12.72 5.66 23.81
N ILE A 163 13.17 5.88 22.57
CA ILE A 163 14.05 4.93 21.87
C ILE A 163 15.45 4.93 22.48
N LEU A 164 16.03 6.10 22.73
CA LEU A 164 17.38 6.18 23.31
C LEU A 164 17.42 5.61 24.73
N ASP A 165 16.36 5.79 25.52
CA ASP A 165 16.22 5.15 26.83
C ASP A 165 16.15 3.63 26.71
N ALA A 166 15.39 3.09 25.75
CA ALA A 166 15.33 1.66 25.50
C ALA A 166 16.70 1.07 25.11
N VAL A 167 17.46 1.77 24.26
CA VAL A 167 18.83 1.35 23.91
C VAL A 167 19.75 1.39 25.13
N ARG A 168 19.68 2.45 25.96
CA ARG A 168 20.45 2.54 27.22
C ARG A 168 20.08 1.44 28.21
N ALA A 169 18.83 1.00 28.21
CA ALA A 169 18.35 -0.13 29.01
C ALA A 169 18.75 -1.50 28.43
N GLY A 170 19.46 -1.54 27.31
CA GLY A 170 20.01 -2.77 26.71
C GLY A 170 19.15 -3.42 25.65
N VAL A 171 18.07 -2.77 25.18
CA VAL A 171 17.28 -3.29 24.05
C VAL A 171 18.14 -3.26 22.79
N ALA A 172 18.21 -4.39 22.08
CA ALA A 172 18.98 -4.47 20.85
C ALA A 172 18.39 -3.56 19.77
N VAL A 173 19.26 -2.82 19.06
CA VAL A 173 18.83 -1.93 17.97
C VAL A 173 18.06 -2.71 16.89
N CYS A 174 18.47 -3.94 16.57
CA CYS A 174 17.74 -4.79 15.62
C CYS A 174 16.29 -5.04 16.04
N ASP A 175 16.02 -5.22 17.34
CA ASP A 175 14.67 -5.40 17.85
C ASP A 175 13.85 -4.11 17.75
N LEU A 176 14.46 -2.94 17.97
CA LEU A 176 13.78 -1.65 17.76
C LEU A 176 13.39 -1.45 16.29
N TYR A 177 14.22 -1.85 15.34
CA TYR A 177 13.89 -1.79 13.91
C TYR A 177 12.65 -2.64 13.58
N LEU A 178 12.62 -3.89 14.01
CA LEU A 178 11.57 -4.84 13.60
C LEU A 178 10.29 -4.74 14.46
N GLN A 179 10.44 -4.51 15.76
CA GLN A 179 9.34 -4.59 16.72
C GLN A 179 8.77 -3.21 17.09
N VAL A 180 9.49 -2.12 16.81
CA VAL A 180 9.02 -0.74 17.05
C VAL A 180 8.86 0.03 15.75
N PHE A 181 9.94 0.34 15.04
CA PHE A 181 9.89 1.22 13.86
C PHE A 181 9.06 0.62 12.73
N GLN A 182 9.33 -0.61 12.33
CA GLN A 182 8.57 -1.28 11.26
C GLN A 182 7.08 -1.35 11.57
N ARG A 183 6.72 -1.68 12.82
CA ARG A 183 5.31 -1.76 13.23
C ARG A 183 4.64 -0.40 13.23
N CYS A 184 5.30 0.62 13.78
CA CYS A 184 4.77 1.98 13.80
C CYS A 184 4.64 2.55 12.39
N GLN A 185 5.60 2.32 11.50
CA GLN A 185 5.54 2.78 10.11
C GLN A 185 4.41 2.08 9.32
N ARG A 186 4.22 0.77 9.51
CA ARG A 186 3.05 0.05 8.95
C ARG A 186 1.73 0.57 9.52
N GLU A 187 1.70 0.87 10.82
CA GLU A 187 0.51 1.42 11.47
C GLU A 187 0.20 2.84 10.99
N VAL A 188 1.19 3.70 10.81
CA VAL A 188 1.03 5.03 10.19
C VAL A 188 0.41 4.89 8.80
N GLY A 189 0.94 3.98 7.97
CA GLY A 189 0.36 3.67 6.65
C GLY A 189 -1.10 3.20 6.73
N ARG A 190 -1.41 2.33 7.71
CA ARG A 190 -2.78 1.84 7.96
C ARG A 190 -3.73 2.97 8.39
N LEU A 191 -3.30 3.84 9.30
CA LEU A 191 -4.08 4.99 9.77
C LEU A 191 -4.35 5.97 8.62
N TRP A 192 -3.37 6.19 7.75
CA TRP A 192 -3.54 7.01 6.55
C TRP A 192 -4.52 6.36 5.57
N GLN A 193 -4.37 5.06 5.30
CA GLN A 193 -5.27 4.28 4.44
C GLN A 193 -6.72 4.35 4.93
N LEU A 194 -6.91 4.35 6.25
CA LEU A 194 -8.21 4.47 6.91
C LEU A 194 -8.69 5.91 7.11
N LYS A 195 -8.01 6.90 6.49
CA LYS A 195 -8.36 8.32 6.58
C LYS A 195 -8.40 8.87 8.02
N GLN A 196 -7.62 8.27 8.93
CA GLN A 196 -7.52 8.70 10.34
C GLN A 196 -6.42 9.74 10.56
N ILE A 197 -5.43 9.77 9.68
CA ILE A 197 -4.37 10.79 9.64
C ILE A 197 -4.25 11.36 8.23
N THR A 198 -3.76 12.60 8.16
CA THR A 198 -3.48 13.28 6.89
C THR A 198 -2.14 12.85 6.29
N VAL A 199 -1.95 13.12 5.00
CA VAL A 199 -0.65 12.96 4.33
C VAL A 199 0.47 13.74 5.06
N ALA A 200 0.17 14.94 5.58
CA ALA A 200 1.14 15.74 6.32
C ALA A 200 1.57 15.07 7.65
N GLN A 201 0.63 14.42 8.34
CA GLN A 201 0.94 13.67 9.57
C GLN A 201 1.75 12.41 9.27
N GLU A 202 1.44 11.68 8.19
CA GLU A 202 2.26 10.55 7.71
C GLU A 202 3.70 11.01 7.47
N HIS A 203 3.90 12.05 6.64
CA HIS A 203 5.22 12.58 6.34
C HIS A 203 5.98 13.03 7.58
N TYR A 204 5.30 13.65 8.55
CA TYR A 204 5.90 14.02 9.83
C TYR A 204 6.39 12.79 10.61
N CYS A 205 5.57 11.73 10.68
CA CYS A 205 5.90 10.49 11.39
C CYS A 205 7.13 9.82 10.75
N THR A 206 7.15 9.74 9.42
CA THR A 206 8.24 9.16 8.63
C THR A 206 9.53 9.95 8.80
N ALA A 207 9.49 11.29 8.66
CA ALA A 207 10.66 12.15 8.85
C ALA A 207 11.21 12.11 10.29
N THR A 208 10.32 12.08 11.28
CA THR A 208 10.73 11.96 12.70
C THR A 208 11.36 10.58 12.95
N THR A 209 10.85 9.53 12.33
CA THR A 209 11.46 8.19 12.43
C THR A 209 12.85 8.17 11.80
N GLN A 210 13.05 8.76 10.62
CA GLN A 210 14.37 8.91 10.00
C GLN A 210 15.37 9.64 10.91
N LEU A 211 14.94 10.73 11.55
CA LEU A 211 15.75 11.46 12.53
C LEU A 211 16.18 10.55 13.69
N VAL A 212 15.24 9.77 14.24
CA VAL A 212 15.53 8.84 15.36
C VAL A 212 16.47 7.73 14.92
N LEU A 213 16.29 7.16 13.72
CA LEU A 213 17.19 6.17 13.15
C LEU A 213 18.64 6.68 13.04
N ALA A 214 18.81 7.93 12.58
CA ALA A 214 20.14 8.55 12.47
C ALA A 214 20.84 8.69 13.84
N GLN A 215 20.09 8.89 14.92
CA GLN A 215 20.63 8.92 16.29
C GLN A 215 21.14 7.56 16.77
N LEU A 216 20.74 6.46 16.12
CA LEU A 216 21.17 5.09 16.48
C LEU A 216 22.49 4.67 15.81
N TYR A 217 23.03 5.45 14.87
CA TYR A 217 24.28 5.14 14.19
C TYR A 217 25.46 4.84 15.12
N PRO A 218 25.70 5.58 16.23
CA PRO A 218 26.78 5.24 17.15
C PRO A 218 26.69 3.81 17.72
N TYR A 219 25.47 3.32 17.98
CA TYR A 219 25.24 1.99 18.51
C TYR A 219 25.38 0.90 17.43
N LEU A 220 24.97 1.20 16.19
CA LEU A 220 25.12 0.29 15.06
C LEU A 220 26.58 0.11 14.65
N PHE A 221 27.36 1.18 14.61
CA PHE A 221 28.76 1.15 14.19
C PHE A 221 29.74 0.74 15.31
N ALA A 222 29.29 0.70 16.55
CA ALA A 222 30.06 0.11 17.65
C ALA A 222 30.14 -1.43 17.58
N LEU A 223 29.28 -2.08 16.78
CA LEU A 223 29.27 -3.53 16.64
C LEU A 223 30.45 -4.02 15.78
N PRO A 224 31.07 -5.17 16.11
CA PRO A 224 32.12 -5.77 15.30
C PRO A 224 31.63 -6.05 13.87
N ARG A 225 32.43 -5.68 12.87
CA ARG A 225 32.10 -5.92 11.46
C ARG A 225 32.13 -7.42 11.16
N LYS A 226 31.05 -7.94 10.56
CA LYS A 226 30.93 -9.37 10.19
C LYS A 226 31.60 -9.75 8.84
N GLY A 227 32.36 -8.84 8.23
CA GLY A 227 33.04 -9.08 6.93
C GLY A 227 32.12 -9.29 5.73
N ARG A 228 30.82 -9.03 5.85
CA ARG A 228 29.82 -9.16 4.77
C ARG A 228 29.46 -7.80 4.20
N LYS A 229 29.10 -7.77 2.91
CA LYS A 229 28.59 -6.58 2.21
C LYS A 229 27.12 -6.83 1.83
N LEU A 230 26.28 -5.81 1.98
CA LEU A 230 24.89 -5.81 1.54
C LEU A 230 24.75 -4.79 0.41
N THR A 231 24.07 -5.19 -0.66
CA THR A 231 23.57 -4.29 -1.69
C THR A 231 22.06 -4.43 -1.70
N ALA A 232 21.35 -3.34 -1.42
CA ALA A 232 19.90 -3.24 -1.49
C ALA A 232 19.52 -2.31 -2.65
N ALA A 233 18.40 -2.59 -3.32
CA ALA A 233 17.88 -1.80 -4.43
C ALA A 233 16.34 -1.79 -4.38
N SER A 234 15.74 -0.64 -4.68
CA SER A 234 14.29 -0.48 -4.87
C SER A 234 13.91 -0.33 -6.33
N VAL A 235 12.59 -0.35 -6.58
CA VAL A 235 11.99 0.05 -7.86
C VAL A 235 12.35 1.51 -8.15
N GLY A 236 12.77 1.77 -9.39
CA GLY A 236 13.15 3.12 -9.82
C GLY A 236 11.99 4.12 -9.70
N GLY A 237 12.26 5.28 -9.11
CA GLY A 237 11.26 6.33 -8.86
C GLY A 237 10.66 6.29 -7.44
N GLU A 238 10.93 5.24 -6.67
CA GLU A 238 10.60 5.20 -5.24
C GLU A 238 11.55 6.12 -4.45
N LEU A 239 10.98 7.07 -3.69
CA LEU A 239 11.70 8.06 -2.89
C LEU A 239 11.80 7.65 -1.41
N HIS A 240 11.11 6.59 -0.99
CA HIS A 240 11.20 6.10 0.38
C HIS A 240 12.62 5.60 0.69
N GLU A 241 13.26 6.21 1.69
CA GLU A 241 14.60 5.85 2.16
C GLU A 241 14.57 4.80 3.29
N VAL A 242 13.39 4.53 3.87
CA VAL A 242 13.19 3.60 4.99
C VAL A 242 12.45 2.36 4.50
N GLY A 243 12.99 1.17 4.78
CA GLY A 243 12.35 -0.11 4.44
C GLY A 243 12.95 -0.87 3.26
N LEU A 244 14.12 -0.44 2.76
CA LEU A 244 14.95 -1.13 1.76
C LEU A 244 15.67 -2.35 2.34
#